data_AF-F8GFB5-F1
#
_entry.id   AF-F8GFB5-F1
#
_cell.length_a   1.000
_cell.length_b   1.000
_cell.length_c   1.000
_cell.angle_alpha   90.00
_cell.angle_beta   90.00
_cell.angle_gamma   90.00
#
_symmetry.space_group_name_H-M   'P 1'
#
loop_
_entity.id
_entity.type
_entity.pdbx_description
1 polymer ?
#
loop_
_entity_poly.entity_id
_entity_poly.type
_entity_poly.pdbx_seq_one_letter_code
_entity_poly.pdbx_strand_id
1 'polypeptide(L)'
;MQADRSSRMPFIDALKAICCLLIIAHHLAIYGPMSDIAYPLIPALLDWLREYGRIAVQMFFVIAGFLVAAKHAPQGLSLVTTPIRLIQHRYLRLITPYLAALTLAIGCAALARVWMNHASIPGTPNLFQLLAHIFLLHDLLNQEVLSAGIWYVAIDFQLFVLTILLFWISKQIQNRYPDFQMLGLALIISLTTASLFFFNRDTYWDETALYFFGSYGLGILIYWASVSRHQLFWFIVLSALIFAALTVDFRSRIALAGSVMLILGLAQYYDVLNSRRVPGYLAYLGRASYSIFLVHFPISLVINAAFFRFLPHQPAIHLFGLLLAVGASIGAGILLFNWLEARPVTYRMHILLPTGFITFGLLVALLGNS
;
A
#
# COMPACT_ATOMS: atom_id res chain seq x y z
N MET A 1 11.74 -21.14 -13.78
CA MET A 1 12.09 -20.79 -12.38
C MET A 1 13.37 -19.95 -12.38
N GLN A 2 13.24 -18.65 -12.65
CA GLN A 2 14.36 -17.69 -12.67
C GLN A 2 13.80 -16.32 -12.29
N ALA A 3 13.21 -16.24 -11.09
CA ALA A 3 12.92 -14.97 -10.46
C ALA A 3 14.22 -14.48 -9.82
N ASP A 4 14.85 -13.54 -10.53
CA ASP A 4 15.82 -12.55 -10.09
C ASP A 4 16.46 -12.82 -8.71
N ARG A 5 17.76 -13.16 -8.69
CA ARG A 5 18.60 -13.22 -7.49
C ARG A 5 19.00 -11.80 -7.04
N SER A 6 18.11 -10.81 -7.15
CA SER A 6 18.27 -9.57 -6.39
C SER A 6 18.06 -9.91 -4.90
N SER A 7 18.92 -9.38 -4.03
CA SER A 7 19.03 -9.75 -2.61
C SER A 7 17.66 -9.86 -1.93
N ARG A 8 17.19 -11.09 -1.76
CA ARG A 8 15.88 -11.35 -1.15
C ARG A 8 15.97 -10.94 0.31
N MET A 9 15.02 -10.14 0.78
CA MET A 9 14.92 -9.71 2.18
C MET A 9 13.67 -10.34 2.83
N PRO A 10 13.71 -11.64 3.21
CA PRO A 10 12.55 -12.34 3.77
C PRO A 10 11.91 -11.63 4.96
N PHE A 11 12.70 -10.92 5.77
CA PHE A 11 12.17 -10.15 6.89
C PHE A 11 11.23 -9.02 6.45
N ILE A 12 11.58 -8.31 5.38
CA ILE A 12 10.72 -7.28 4.79
C ILE A 12 9.46 -7.92 4.20
N ASP A 13 9.60 -9.05 3.51
CA ASP A 13 8.45 -9.80 3.01
C ASP A 13 7.50 -10.18 4.18
N ALA A 14 8.03 -10.63 5.31
CA ALA A 14 7.22 -10.95 6.49
C ALA A 14 6.47 -9.74 7.06
N LEU A 15 7.13 -8.58 7.16
CA LEU A 15 6.46 -7.34 7.57
C LEU A 15 5.33 -6.93 6.61
N LYS A 16 5.57 -7.05 5.30
CA LYS A 16 4.53 -6.80 4.28
C LYS A 16 3.36 -7.76 4.42
N ALA A 17 3.62 -9.03 4.72
CA ALA A 17 2.59 -10.03 4.94
C ALA A 17 1.72 -9.69 6.18
N ILE A 18 2.36 -9.36 7.31
CA ILE A 18 1.67 -8.95 8.54
C ILE A 18 0.82 -7.70 8.29
N CYS A 19 1.40 -6.69 7.65
CA CYS A 19 0.69 -5.47 7.27
C CYS A 19 -0.54 -5.77 6.40
N CYS A 20 -0.36 -6.60 5.36
CA CYS A 20 -1.45 -7.01 4.47
C CYS A 20 -2.58 -7.69 5.26
N LEU A 21 -2.27 -8.68 6.10
CA LEU A 21 -3.28 -9.40 6.89
C LEU A 21 -4.02 -8.49 7.89
N LEU A 22 -3.31 -7.56 8.54
CA LEU A 22 -3.94 -6.58 9.44
C LEU A 22 -4.90 -5.66 8.69
N ILE A 23 -4.54 -5.23 7.48
CA ILE A 23 -5.42 -4.42 6.64
C ILE A 23 -6.65 -5.21 6.20
N ILE A 24 -6.51 -6.47 5.80
CA ILE A 24 -7.67 -7.31 5.43
C ILE A 24 -8.60 -7.47 6.62
N ALA A 25 -8.05 -7.78 7.80
CA ALA A 25 -8.83 -7.94 9.03
C ALA A 25 -9.53 -6.64 9.43
N HIS A 26 -8.87 -5.49 9.30
CA HIS A 26 -9.47 -4.17 9.50
C HIS A 26 -10.67 -3.97 8.57
N HIS A 27 -10.49 -4.19 7.26
CA HIS A 27 -11.54 -4.02 6.26
C HIS A 27 -12.74 -4.93 6.55
N LEU A 28 -12.50 -6.19 6.93
CA LEU A 28 -13.57 -7.11 7.33
C LEU A 28 -14.30 -6.65 8.60
N ALA A 29 -13.60 -6.01 9.53
CA ALA A 29 -14.20 -5.48 10.75
C ALA A 29 -15.08 -4.24 10.51
N ILE A 30 -14.83 -3.47 9.44
CA ILE A 30 -15.57 -2.23 9.14
C ILE A 30 -16.59 -2.36 7.99
N TYR A 31 -16.39 -3.27 7.05
CA TYR A 31 -17.22 -3.36 5.84
C TYR A 31 -18.18 -4.56 5.86
N GLY A 32 -19.46 -4.23 5.85
CA GLY A 32 -20.60 -5.15 5.70
C GLY A 32 -21.02 -5.83 7.02
N PRO A 33 -22.23 -6.40 7.05
CA PRO A 33 -22.91 -6.85 8.29
C PRO A 33 -22.30 -8.07 8.98
N MET A 34 -21.43 -8.86 8.33
CA MET A 34 -20.85 -10.06 8.97
C MET A 34 -20.13 -9.75 10.29
N SER A 35 -19.36 -8.66 10.37
CA SER A 35 -18.61 -8.33 11.58
C SER A 35 -19.51 -7.91 12.72
N ASP A 36 -20.61 -7.21 12.44
CA ASP A 36 -21.61 -6.82 13.45
C ASP A 36 -22.34 -8.04 14.02
N ILE A 37 -22.69 -9.01 13.16
CA ILE A 37 -23.34 -10.25 13.61
C ILE A 37 -22.37 -11.13 14.41
N ALA A 38 -21.09 -11.18 14.01
CA ALA A 38 -20.05 -11.91 14.73
C ALA A 38 -19.59 -11.21 16.03
N TYR A 39 -19.96 -9.95 16.22
CA TYR A 39 -19.47 -9.08 17.30
C TYR A 39 -19.54 -9.71 18.70
N PRO A 40 -20.64 -10.38 19.11
CA PRO A 40 -20.74 -10.95 20.46
C PRO A 40 -19.67 -12.00 20.80
N LEU A 41 -19.01 -12.62 19.81
CA LEU A 41 -18.00 -13.66 20.05
C LEU A 41 -16.59 -13.10 20.24
N ILE A 42 -16.27 -11.97 19.61
CA ILE A 42 -14.90 -11.40 19.56
C ILE A 42 -14.91 -9.85 19.63
N PRO A 43 -15.65 -9.23 20.57
CA PRO A 43 -15.91 -7.79 20.54
C PRO A 43 -14.63 -6.97 20.65
N ALA A 44 -13.77 -7.30 21.62
CA ALA A 44 -12.52 -6.59 21.86
C ALA A 44 -11.56 -6.61 20.64
N LEU A 45 -11.53 -7.73 19.90
CA LEU A 45 -10.70 -7.83 18.70
C LEU A 45 -11.26 -6.97 17.57
N LEU A 46 -12.57 -6.98 17.35
CA LEU A 46 -13.20 -6.19 16.30
C LEU A 46 -13.09 -4.70 16.58
N ASP A 47 -13.29 -4.26 17.83
CA ASP A 47 -13.12 -2.85 18.21
C ASP A 47 -11.68 -2.39 18.00
N TRP A 48 -10.70 -3.21 18.42
CA TRP A 48 -9.29 -2.92 18.18
C TRP A 48 -8.96 -2.83 16.68
N LEU A 49 -9.50 -3.76 15.87
CA LEU A 49 -9.31 -3.75 14.42
C LEU A 49 -9.95 -2.52 13.77
N ARG A 50 -11.17 -2.15 14.17
CA ARG A 50 -11.89 -0.97 13.65
C ARG A 50 -11.11 0.32 13.91
N GLU A 51 -10.58 0.47 15.12
CA GLU A 51 -9.88 1.68 15.55
C GLU A 51 -8.45 1.75 14.97
N TYR A 52 -7.66 0.69 15.15
CA TYR A 52 -6.22 0.72 14.90
C TYR A 52 -5.80 0.00 13.62
N GLY A 53 -6.62 -0.89 13.07
CA GLY A 53 -6.23 -1.69 11.92
C GLY A 53 -5.82 -0.85 10.69
N ARG A 54 -6.46 0.32 10.48
CA ARG A 54 -6.14 1.22 9.36
C ARG A 54 -4.71 1.76 9.38
N ILE A 55 -4.11 1.93 10.57
CA ILE A 55 -2.79 2.54 10.66
C ILE A 55 -1.69 1.60 10.15
N ALA A 56 -1.96 0.30 10.03
CA ALA A 56 -1.02 -0.68 9.50
C ALA A 56 -0.41 -0.28 8.15
N VAL A 57 -1.14 0.47 7.31
CA VAL A 57 -0.67 0.97 6.01
C VAL A 57 0.65 1.76 6.09
N GLN A 58 0.95 2.38 7.25
CA GLN A 58 2.20 3.10 7.47
C GLN A 58 3.43 2.20 7.33
N MET A 59 3.31 0.90 7.64
CA MET A 59 4.37 -0.09 7.39
C MET A 59 4.76 -0.12 5.92
N PHE A 60 3.78 -0.12 5.01
CA PHE A 60 4.06 -0.16 3.58
C PHE A 60 4.80 1.09 3.10
N PHE A 61 4.43 2.28 3.57
CA PHE A 61 5.13 3.52 3.20
C PHE A 61 6.60 3.52 3.66
N VAL A 62 6.86 3.15 4.92
CA VAL A 62 8.23 3.07 5.45
C VAL A 62 9.04 2.04 4.67
N ILE A 63 8.48 0.85 4.42
CA ILE A 63 9.15 -0.21 3.64
C ILE A 63 9.42 0.25 2.20
N ALA A 64 8.47 0.92 1.56
CA ALA A 64 8.61 1.42 0.20
C ALA A 64 9.75 2.46 0.09
N GLY A 65 9.82 3.39 1.03
CA GLY A 65 10.92 4.36 1.10
C GLY A 65 12.28 3.69 1.32
N PHE A 66 12.35 2.72 2.23
CA PHE A 66 13.56 1.92 2.48
C PHE A 66 14.06 1.23 1.21
N LEU A 67 13.16 0.53 0.51
CA LEU A 67 13.50 -0.22 -0.71
C LEU A 67 13.87 0.71 -1.88
N VAL A 68 13.22 1.87 -2.00
CA VAL A 68 13.56 2.85 -3.04
C VAL A 68 14.94 3.45 -2.81
N ALA A 69 15.27 3.80 -1.57
CA ALA A 69 16.61 4.26 -1.21
C ALA A 69 17.67 3.20 -1.50
N ALA A 70 17.42 1.95 -1.07
CA ALA A 70 18.33 0.83 -1.29
C ALA A 70 18.62 0.58 -2.77
N LYS A 71 17.61 0.76 -3.63
CA LYS A 71 17.73 0.50 -5.07
C LYS A 71 18.29 1.67 -5.87
N HIS A 72 17.86 2.90 -5.56
CA HIS A 72 18.07 4.06 -6.43
C HIS A 72 19.02 5.11 -5.87
N ALA A 73 19.30 5.06 -4.56
CA ALA A 73 20.28 5.92 -3.92
C ALA A 73 21.06 5.17 -2.81
N PRO A 74 21.73 4.04 -3.13
CA PRO A 74 22.57 3.36 -2.15
C PRO A 74 23.62 4.35 -1.63
N GLN A 75 23.92 4.28 -0.32
CA GLN A 75 24.87 5.18 0.35
C GLN A 75 24.50 6.69 0.29
N GLY A 76 23.25 7.04 -0.04
CA GLY A 76 22.82 8.44 -0.16
C GLY A 76 23.17 9.09 -1.50
N LEU A 77 23.74 8.33 -2.44
CA LEU A 77 24.15 8.84 -3.75
C LEU A 77 23.16 8.41 -4.82
N SER A 78 22.53 9.38 -5.50
CA SER A 78 21.54 9.10 -6.53
C SER A 78 22.12 8.41 -7.76
N LEU A 79 21.57 7.23 -8.07
CA LEU A 79 21.87 6.49 -9.29
C LEU A 79 20.89 6.80 -10.43
N VAL A 80 19.89 7.66 -10.20
CA VAL A 80 18.82 7.94 -11.16
C VAL A 80 19.33 8.78 -12.34
N THR A 81 19.34 8.20 -13.53
CA THR A 81 19.69 8.90 -14.80
C THR A 81 18.49 9.11 -15.72
N THR A 82 17.56 8.16 -15.75
CA THR A 82 16.40 8.15 -16.67
C THR A 82 15.09 8.11 -15.88
N PRO A 83 14.69 9.22 -15.22
CA PRO A 83 13.57 9.25 -14.28
C PRO A 83 12.24 8.85 -14.93
N ILE A 84 11.96 9.35 -16.13
CA ILE A 84 10.73 9.05 -16.88
C ILE A 84 10.58 7.55 -17.12
N ARG A 85 11.67 6.87 -17.51
CA ARG A 85 11.65 5.43 -17.75
C ARG A 85 11.38 4.65 -16.47
N LEU A 86 11.95 5.07 -15.33
CA LEU A 86 11.69 4.44 -14.03
C LEU A 86 10.23 4.63 -13.59
N ILE A 87 9.68 5.82 -13.78
CA ILE A 87 8.28 6.15 -13.46
C ILE A 87 7.33 5.33 -14.33
N GLN A 88 7.56 5.28 -15.64
CA GLN A 88 6.77 4.45 -16.57
C GLN A 88 6.79 2.97 -16.18
N HIS A 89 7.98 2.41 -15.89
CA HIS A 89 8.09 1.02 -15.45
C HIS A 89 7.35 0.76 -14.14
N ARG A 90 7.43 1.67 -13.17
CA ARG A 90 6.69 1.55 -11.90
C ARG A 90 5.18 1.61 -12.14
N TYR A 91 4.72 2.57 -12.93
CA TYR A 91 3.31 2.72 -13.29
C TYR A 91 2.76 1.44 -13.94
N LEU A 92 3.43 0.93 -14.99
CA LEU A 92 2.97 -0.25 -15.71
C LEU A 92 2.91 -1.51 -14.82
N ARG A 93 3.87 -1.66 -13.90
CA ARG A 93 3.87 -2.75 -12.93
C ARG A 93 2.74 -2.63 -11.90
N LEU A 94 2.40 -1.42 -11.47
CA LEU A 94 1.30 -1.18 -10.53
C LEU A 94 -0.07 -1.36 -11.21
N ILE A 95 -0.26 -0.72 -12.36
CA ILE A 95 -1.56 -0.59 -13.02
C ILE A 95 -2.10 -1.93 -13.54
N THR A 96 -1.22 -2.85 -13.92
CA THR A 96 -1.59 -4.15 -14.52
C THR A 96 -2.45 -5.01 -13.58
N PRO A 97 -1.97 -5.45 -12.40
CA PRO A 97 -2.82 -6.18 -11.46
C PRO A 97 -3.92 -5.30 -10.85
N TYR A 98 -3.70 -3.98 -10.74
CA TYR A 98 -4.68 -3.03 -10.22
C TYR A 98 -5.96 -2.97 -11.07
N LEU A 99 -5.85 -2.82 -12.39
CA LEU A 99 -7.04 -2.76 -13.27
C LEU A 99 -7.77 -4.10 -13.32
N ALA A 100 -7.04 -5.22 -13.27
CA ALA A 100 -7.67 -6.53 -13.15
C ALA A 100 -8.48 -6.66 -11.86
N ALA A 101 -7.92 -6.22 -10.73
CA ALA A 101 -8.60 -6.24 -9.44
C ALA A 101 -9.79 -5.26 -9.39
N LEU A 102 -9.69 -4.07 -10.00
CA LEU A 102 -10.84 -3.15 -10.08
C LEU A 102 -11.94 -3.65 -11.00
N THR A 103 -11.59 -4.32 -12.11
CA THR A 103 -12.58 -4.99 -12.97
C THR A 103 -13.34 -6.05 -12.17
N LEU A 104 -12.61 -6.88 -11.41
CA LEU A 104 -13.21 -7.82 -10.47
C LEU A 104 -14.09 -7.09 -9.44
N ALA A 105 -13.64 -5.96 -8.89
CA ALA A 105 -14.37 -5.21 -7.89
C ALA A 105 -15.70 -4.65 -8.40
N ILE A 106 -15.73 -4.11 -9.61
CA ILE A 106 -16.98 -3.66 -10.25
C ILE A 106 -17.97 -4.81 -10.37
N GLY A 107 -17.50 -6.00 -10.79
CA GLY A 107 -18.35 -7.18 -10.95
C GLY A 107 -18.86 -7.72 -9.61
N CYS A 108 -17.97 -7.82 -8.62
CA CYS A 108 -18.30 -8.20 -7.25
C CYS A 108 -19.30 -7.23 -6.61
N ALA A 109 -19.14 -5.93 -6.81
CA ALA A 109 -20.08 -4.92 -6.33
C ALA A 109 -21.44 -5.06 -7.01
N ALA A 110 -21.48 -5.28 -8.34
CA ALA A 110 -22.72 -5.53 -9.07
C ALA A 110 -23.47 -6.76 -8.52
N LEU A 111 -22.76 -7.85 -8.26
CA LEU A 111 -23.34 -9.05 -7.65
C LEU A 111 -23.82 -8.79 -6.22
N ALA A 112 -23.01 -8.10 -5.40
CA ALA A 112 -23.37 -7.79 -4.02
C ALA A 112 -24.62 -6.91 -3.93
N ARG A 113 -24.83 -5.95 -4.85
CA ARG A 113 -26.05 -5.12 -4.92
C ARG A 113 -27.33 -5.94 -5.13
N VAL A 114 -27.24 -7.11 -5.78
CA VAL A 114 -28.39 -8.02 -5.94
C VAL A 114 -28.72 -8.75 -4.64
N TRP A 115 -27.72 -9.01 -3.80
CA TRP A 115 -27.89 -9.82 -2.59
C TRP A 115 -28.13 -9.00 -1.33
N MET A 116 -27.63 -7.78 -1.25
CA MET A 116 -27.87 -6.88 -0.11
C MET A 116 -27.81 -5.40 -0.52
N ASN A 117 -28.52 -4.57 0.24
CA ASN A 117 -28.33 -3.12 0.19
C ASN A 117 -27.51 -2.68 1.40
N HIS A 118 -26.33 -2.10 1.18
CA HIS A 118 -25.43 -1.67 2.24
C HIS A 118 -24.54 -0.54 1.73
N ALA A 119 -24.28 0.47 2.57
CA ALA A 119 -23.48 1.65 2.21
C ALA A 119 -22.02 1.33 1.83
N SER A 120 -21.54 0.14 2.19
CA SER A 120 -20.19 -0.32 1.82
C SER A 120 -20.09 -0.85 0.39
N ILE A 121 -21.21 -1.03 -0.34
CA ILE A 121 -21.17 -1.48 -1.73
C ILE A 121 -21.00 -0.26 -2.63
N PRO A 122 -19.90 -0.17 -3.42
CA PRO A 122 -19.70 0.93 -4.35
C PRO A 122 -20.86 1.05 -5.35
N GLY A 123 -21.11 2.26 -5.84
CA GLY A 123 -22.11 2.54 -6.89
C GLY A 123 -21.73 1.95 -8.26
N THR A 124 -22.56 2.24 -9.27
CA THR A 124 -22.21 1.98 -10.67
C THR A 124 -21.17 3.01 -11.14
N PRO A 125 -20.09 2.57 -11.80
CA PRO A 125 -19.04 3.49 -12.22
C PRO A 125 -19.48 4.33 -13.42
N ASN A 126 -18.93 5.53 -13.55
CA ASN A 126 -19.05 6.35 -14.77
C ASN A 126 -17.71 6.46 -15.52
N LEU A 127 -17.73 6.90 -16.78
CA LEU A 127 -16.52 6.98 -17.60
C LEU A 127 -15.42 7.86 -16.98
N PHE A 128 -15.77 9.01 -16.43
CA PHE A 128 -14.81 9.92 -15.82
C PHE A 128 -14.13 9.29 -14.60
N GLN A 129 -14.90 8.62 -13.74
CA GLN A 129 -14.40 7.85 -12.62
C GLN A 129 -13.44 6.73 -13.07
N LEU A 130 -13.79 5.97 -14.11
CA LEU A 130 -12.93 4.91 -14.66
C LEU A 130 -11.59 5.48 -15.16
N LEU A 131 -11.62 6.60 -15.89
CA LEU A 131 -10.40 7.27 -16.35
C LEU A 131 -9.55 7.79 -15.18
N ALA A 132 -10.18 8.40 -14.17
CA ALA A 132 -9.48 8.85 -12.96
C ALA A 132 -8.78 7.70 -12.22
N HIS A 133 -9.38 6.50 -12.20
CA HIS A 133 -8.77 5.31 -11.62
C HIS A 133 -7.60 4.78 -12.45
N ILE A 134 -7.67 4.85 -13.78
CA ILE A 134 -6.55 4.46 -14.66
C ILE A 134 -5.33 5.35 -14.39
N PHE A 135 -5.53 6.66 -14.29
CA PHE A 135 -4.44 7.61 -14.06
C PHE A 135 -4.03 7.74 -12.59
N LEU A 136 -4.66 7.02 -11.67
CA LEU A 136 -4.43 7.11 -10.22
C LEU A 136 -4.68 8.54 -9.68
N LEU A 137 -5.69 9.23 -10.23
CA LEU A 137 -6.09 10.60 -9.88
C LEU A 137 -7.45 10.68 -9.18
N HIS A 138 -8.03 9.55 -8.78
CA HIS A 138 -9.41 9.48 -8.29
C HIS A 138 -9.65 10.37 -7.06
N ASP A 139 -8.83 10.27 -6.01
CA ASP A 139 -8.99 11.11 -4.81
C ASP A 139 -8.82 12.60 -5.15
N LEU A 140 -7.76 12.96 -5.87
CA LEU A 140 -7.47 14.34 -6.30
C LEU A 140 -8.57 14.97 -7.17
N LEU A 141 -9.36 14.15 -7.87
CA LEU A 141 -10.49 14.57 -8.71
C LEU A 141 -11.84 14.37 -8.00
N ASN A 142 -11.83 14.16 -6.68
CA ASN A 142 -13.00 13.90 -5.84
C ASN A 142 -13.90 12.80 -6.38
N GLN A 143 -13.31 11.74 -6.93
CA GLN A 143 -14.02 10.56 -7.42
C GLN A 143 -14.07 9.50 -6.34
N GLU A 144 -15.26 8.96 -6.08
CA GLU A 144 -15.43 7.87 -5.13
C GLU A 144 -14.58 6.65 -5.50
N VAL A 145 -14.08 5.99 -4.47
CA VAL A 145 -13.17 4.86 -4.62
C VAL A 145 -13.95 3.59 -4.98
N LEU A 146 -13.54 2.89 -6.05
CA LEU A 146 -14.22 1.67 -6.52
C LEU A 146 -13.94 0.41 -5.66
N SER A 147 -12.92 0.45 -4.82
CA SER A 147 -12.55 -0.66 -3.94
C SER A 147 -11.79 -0.13 -2.73
N ALA A 148 -12.07 -0.63 -1.54
CA ALA A 148 -11.41 -0.11 -0.35
C ALA A 148 -9.89 -0.36 -0.36
N GLY A 149 -9.13 0.63 0.10
CA GLY A 149 -7.67 0.60 0.19
C GLY A 149 -6.90 1.02 -1.07
N ILE A 150 -7.55 1.18 -2.24
CA ILE A 150 -6.82 1.50 -3.48
C ILE A 150 -6.21 2.91 -3.53
N TRP A 151 -6.69 3.84 -2.71
CA TRP A 151 -6.08 5.17 -2.50
C TRP A 151 -4.59 5.04 -2.19
N TYR A 152 -4.19 4.00 -1.43
CA TYR A 152 -2.79 3.71 -1.11
C TYR A 152 -1.93 3.57 -2.36
N VAL A 153 -2.46 2.98 -3.43
CA VAL A 153 -1.73 2.74 -4.68
C VAL A 153 -1.42 4.07 -5.38
N ALA A 154 -2.39 5.00 -5.36
CA ALA A 154 -2.18 6.34 -5.89
C ALA A 154 -1.11 7.09 -5.07
N ILE A 155 -1.21 7.07 -3.74
CA ILE A 155 -0.22 7.70 -2.86
C ILE A 155 1.18 7.09 -3.02
N ASP A 156 1.30 5.75 -3.05
CA ASP A 156 2.59 5.05 -3.27
C ASP A 156 3.23 5.47 -4.59
N PHE A 157 2.42 5.61 -5.65
CA PHE A 157 2.90 6.09 -6.94
C PHE A 157 3.33 7.56 -6.87
N GLN A 158 2.56 8.44 -6.23
CA GLN A 158 2.95 9.84 -6.04
C GLN A 158 4.27 9.97 -5.26
N LEU A 159 4.43 9.22 -4.16
CA LEU A 159 5.65 9.17 -3.34
C LEU A 159 6.86 8.70 -4.16
N PHE A 160 6.68 7.67 -4.98
CA PHE A 160 7.72 7.16 -5.87
C PHE A 160 8.13 8.21 -6.91
N VAL A 161 7.16 8.83 -7.59
CA VAL A 161 7.42 9.88 -8.59
C VAL A 161 8.18 11.04 -7.97
N LEU A 162 7.70 11.57 -6.84
CA LEU A 162 8.32 12.68 -6.13
C LEU A 162 9.77 12.35 -5.76
N THR A 163 10.02 11.17 -5.19
CA THR A 163 11.35 10.74 -4.76
C THR A 163 12.32 10.55 -5.94
N ILE A 164 11.87 9.93 -7.02
CA ILE A 164 12.70 9.74 -8.22
C ILE A 164 13.05 11.08 -8.87
N LEU A 165 12.13 12.05 -8.88
CA LEU A 165 12.40 13.39 -9.36
C LEU A 165 13.40 14.12 -8.44
N LEU A 166 13.26 14.04 -7.12
CA LEU A 166 14.23 14.63 -6.18
C LEU A 166 15.64 14.03 -6.35
N PHE A 167 15.73 12.71 -6.50
CA PHE A 167 16.99 12.02 -6.78
C PHE A 167 17.60 12.41 -8.13
N TRP A 168 16.78 12.58 -9.17
CA TRP A 168 17.27 13.00 -10.48
C TRP A 168 17.74 14.47 -10.46
N ILE A 169 16.94 15.38 -9.92
CA ILE A 169 17.27 16.82 -9.84
C ILE A 169 18.55 17.02 -9.03
N SER A 170 18.66 16.39 -7.85
CA SER A 170 19.88 16.49 -7.03
C SER A 170 21.12 15.99 -7.76
N LYS A 171 21.02 14.90 -8.51
CA LYS A 171 22.12 14.39 -9.34
C LYS A 171 22.51 15.36 -10.46
N GLN A 172 21.54 15.94 -11.16
CA GLN A 172 21.83 16.92 -12.23
C GLN A 172 22.55 18.15 -11.68
N ILE A 173 22.12 18.64 -10.53
CA ILE A 173 22.75 19.78 -9.86
C ILE A 173 24.16 19.41 -9.39
N GLN A 174 24.35 18.25 -8.75
CA GLN A 174 25.67 17.77 -8.30
C GLN A 174 26.66 17.60 -9.45
N ASN A 175 26.22 17.09 -10.60
CA ASN A 175 27.07 16.94 -11.78
C ASN A 175 27.56 18.30 -12.32
N ARG A 176 26.73 19.35 -12.19
CA ARG A 176 27.07 20.71 -12.63
C ARG A 176 27.85 21.49 -11.56
N TYR A 177 27.55 21.25 -10.30
CA TYR A 177 28.11 21.94 -9.14
C TYR A 177 28.54 20.90 -8.09
N PRO A 178 29.79 20.40 -8.17
CA PRO A 178 30.28 19.35 -7.28
C PRO A 178 30.24 19.67 -5.80
N ASP A 179 30.11 20.94 -5.39
CA ASP A 179 29.99 21.35 -3.99
C ASP A 179 28.63 20.93 -3.36
N PHE A 180 27.61 20.64 -4.17
CA PHE A 180 26.26 20.30 -3.71
C PHE A 180 26.04 18.79 -3.50
N GLN A 181 27.07 18.04 -3.08
CA GLN A 181 26.99 16.57 -2.94
C GLN A 181 25.91 16.10 -1.96
N MET A 182 25.61 16.93 -0.95
CA MET A 182 24.61 16.61 0.08
C MET A 182 23.19 17.07 -0.26
N LEU A 183 22.95 17.66 -1.45
CA LEU A 183 21.65 18.23 -1.80
C LEU A 183 20.53 17.20 -1.75
N GLY A 184 20.75 15.99 -2.28
CA GLY A 184 19.74 14.92 -2.23
C GLY A 184 19.34 14.55 -0.80
N LEU A 185 20.32 14.40 0.09
CA LEU A 185 20.09 14.13 1.50
C LEU A 185 19.33 15.29 2.17
N ALA A 186 19.76 16.53 1.93
CA ALA A 186 19.14 17.72 2.50
C ALA A 186 17.68 17.89 2.04
N LEU A 187 17.36 17.58 0.78
CA LEU A 187 15.99 17.61 0.26
C LEU A 187 15.10 16.55 0.91
N ILE A 188 15.59 15.32 1.08
CA ILE A 188 14.83 14.26 1.74
C ILE A 188 14.60 14.58 3.22
N ILE A 189 15.64 15.02 3.95
CA ILE A 189 15.50 15.42 5.36
C ILE A 189 14.49 16.57 5.49
N SER A 190 14.63 17.60 4.65
CA SER A 190 13.75 18.77 4.66
C SER A 190 12.30 18.37 4.39
N LEU A 191 12.03 17.58 3.36
CA LEU A 191 10.67 17.18 3.01
C LEU A 191 10.07 16.20 4.03
N THR A 192 10.88 15.29 4.60
CA THR A 192 10.44 14.41 5.69
C THR A 192 10.04 15.23 6.92
N THR A 193 10.87 16.20 7.30
CA THR A 193 10.58 17.11 8.42
C THR A 193 9.36 17.97 8.13
N ALA A 194 9.27 18.56 6.93
CA ALA A 194 8.13 19.37 6.54
C ALA A 194 6.82 18.57 6.58
N SER A 195 6.86 17.31 6.12
CA SER A 195 5.72 16.39 6.23
C SER A 195 5.34 16.12 7.68
N LEU A 196 6.30 15.76 8.53
CA LEU A 196 6.05 15.43 9.94
C LEU A 196 5.49 16.61 10.76
N PHE A 197 5.94 17.84 10.51
CA PHE A 197 5.60 19.00 11.34
C PHE A 197 4.52 19.91 10.74
N PHE A 198 4.27 19.83 9.43
CA PHE A 198 3.29 20.68 8.74
C PHE A 198 2.25 19.85 7.99
N PHE A 199 2.62 19.21 6.88
CA PHE A 199 1.63 18.59 5.98
C PHE A 199 0.81 17.46 6.63
N ASN A 200 1.45 16.61 7.45
CA ASN A 200 0.78 15.48 8.08
C ASN A 200 -0.20 15.88 9.21
N ARG A 201 -0.20 17.14 9.63
CA ARG A 201 -1.09 17.66 10.67
C ARG A 201 -2.40 18.20 10.14
N ASP A 202 -2.49 18.41 8.83
CA ASP A 202 -3.66 18.96 8.18
C ASP A 202 -4.22 17.92 7.18
N THR A 203 -5.47 17.52 7.41
CA THR A 203 -6.16 16.52 6.59
C THR A 203 -6.37 16.98 5.17
N TYR A 204 -6.29 18.29 4.87
CA TYR A 204 -6.32 18.79 3.49
C TYR A 204 -5.28 18.11 2.59
N TRP A 205 -4.15 17.68 3.15
CA TRP A 205 -3.08 17.04 2.38
C TRP A 205 -3.21 15.52 2.29
N ASP A 206 -4.19 14.89 2.93
CA ASP A 206 -4.25 13.43 3.12
C ASP A 206 -4.55 12.60 1.85
N GLU A 207 -4.69 13.27 0.71
CA GLU A 207 -4.76 12.71 -0.65
C GLU A 207 -3.44 12.86 -1.43
N THR A 208 -2.41 13.43 -0.80
CA THR A 208 -1.15 13.79 -1.46
C THR A 208 0.06 13.08 -0.86
N ALA A 209 1.10 12.90 -1.68
CA ALA A 209 2.41 12.45 -1.22
C ALA A 209 2.98 13.31 -0.07
N LEU A 210 2.66 14.60 0.00
CA LEU A 210 3.20 15.51 1.03
C LEU A 210 2.79 15.11 2.44
N TYR A 211 1.57 14.61 2.62
CA TYR A 211 1.07 14.14 3.91
C TYR A 211 1.76 12.85 4.38
N PHE A 212 2.09 11.94 3.45
CA PHE A 212 2.68 10.64 3.76
C PHE A 212 4.21 10.59 3.62
N PHE A 213 4.82 11.67 3.11
CA PHE A 213 6.27 11.72 2.90
C PHE A 213 7.05 11.57 4.21
N GLY A 214 6.48 11.93 5.37
CA GLY A 214 7.08 11.70 6.68
C GLY A 214 7.38 10.21 6.89
N SER A 215 6.37 9.36 6.82
CA SER A 215 6.52 7.90 6.97
C SER A 215 7.42 7.30 5.88
N TYR A 216 7.23 7.71 4.63
CA TYR A 216 8.02 7.21 3.50
C TYR A 216 9.51 7.63 3.60
N GLY A 217 9.74 8.89 3.90
CA GLY A 217 11.07 9.50 4.06
C GLY A 217 11.84 8.92 5.25
N LEU A 218 11.18 8.58 6.36
CA LEU A 218 11.82 7.82 7.45
C LEU A 218 12.38 6.48 6.97
N GLY A 219 11.68 5.80 6.05
CA GLY A 219 12.18 4.60 5.39
C GLY A 219 13.47 4.84 4.59
N ILE A 220 13.52 5.92 3.82
CA ILE A 220 14.72 6.34 3.08
C ILE A 220 15.87 6.63 4.05
N LEU A 221 15.60 7.47 5.06
CA LEU A 221 16.59 7.95 6.00
C LEU A 221 17.17 6.83 6.86
N ILE A 222 16.35 5.88 7.31
CA ILE A 222 16.86 4.76 8.13
C ILE A 222 17.72 3.80 7.31
N TYR A 223 17.41 3.60 6.02
CA TYR A 223 18.31 2.86 5.14
C TYR A 223 19.68 3.52 5.07
N TRP A 224 19.74 4.83 4.82
CA TRP A 224 21.01 5.59 4.78
C TRP A 224 21.74 5.61 6.12
N ALA A 225 21.00 5.79 7.22
CA ALA A 225 21.55 5.72 8.57
C ALA A 225 22.20 4.36 8.84
N SER A 226 21.58 3.27 8.38
CA SER A 226 22.05 1.89 8.61
C SER A 226 23.29 1.51 7.80
N VAL A 227 23.57 2.19 6.69
CA VAL A 227 24.80 1.99 5.88
C VAL A 227 25.88 3.03 6.19
N SER A 228 25.61 3.99 7.07
CA SER A 228 26.55 5.02 7.50
C SER A 228 27.65 4.44 8.40
N ARG A 229 28.77 5.17 8.55
CA ARG A 229 29.77 4.90 9.60
C ARG A 229 29.29 5.30 11.00
N HIS A 230 28.35 6.24 11.09
CA HIS A 230 27.83 6.80 12.34
C HIS A 230 26.39 6.34 12.60
N GLN A 231 26.15 5.04 12.54
CA GLN A 231 24.80 4.45 12.58
C GLN A 231 24.05 4.86 13.85
N LEU A 232 24.66 4.67 15.03
CA LEU A 232 24.02 4.98 16.31
C LEU A 232 23.62 6.46 16.42
N PHE A 233 24.47 7.37 15.96
CA PHE A 233 24.16 8.80 15.94
C PHE A 233 22.91 9.09 15.12
N TRP A 234 22.83 8.57 13.90
CA TRP A 234 21.67 8.79 13.04
C TRP A 234 20.39 8.11 13.55
N PHE A 235 20.51 6.95 14.20
CA PHE A 235 19.38 6.32 14.88
C PHE A 235 18.84 7.21 16.01
N ILE A 236 19.71 7.80 16.82
CA ILE A 236 19.31 8.73 17.88
C ILE A 236 18.65 9.98 17.28
N VAL A 237 19.23 10.56 16.22
CA VAL A 237 18.67 11.74 15.54
C VAL A 237 17.29 11.46 14.96
N LEU A 238 17.11 10.34 14.26
CA LEU A 238 15.81 9.97 13.69
C LEU A 238 14.77 9.63 14.77
N SER A 239 15.20 8.99 15.86
CA SER A 239 14.34 8.75 17.02
C SER A 239 13.90 10.07 17.65
N ALA A 240 14.84 10.99 17.87
CA ALA A 240 14.55 12.32 18.42
C ALA A 240 13.61 13.12 17.51
N LEU A 241 13.77 13.03 16.18
CA LEU A 241 12.85 13.65 15.22
C LEU A 241 11.41 13.13 15.40
N ILE A 242 11.24 11.82 15.57
CA ILE A 242 9.93 11.21 15.81
C ILE A 242 9.36 11.60 17.16
N PHE A 243 10.16 11.54 18.22
CA PHE A 243 9.73 11.98 19.55
C PHE A 243 9.29 13.45 19.52
N ALA A 244 10.08 14.33 18.89
CA ALA A 244 9.72 15.73 18.72
C ALA A 244 8.39 15.89 17.97
N ALA A 245 8.22 15.21 16.83
CA ALA A 245 6.98 15.26 16.06
C ALA A 245 5.74 14.78 16.84
N LEU A 246 5.89 13.75 17.69
CA LEU A 246 4.83 13.22 18.54
C LEU A 246 4.55 14.09 19.78
N THR A 247 5.56 14.79 20.31
CA THR A 247 5.36 15.74 21.42
C THR A 247 4.65 17.02 20.97
N VAL A 248 4.89 17.46 19.73
CA VAL A 248 4.16 18.60 19.14
C VAL A 248 2.70 18.22 18.89
N ASP A 249 2.46 17.02 18.37
CA ASP A 249 1.12 16.54 18.03
C ASP A 249 1.12 15.00 17.95
N PHE A 250 0.48 14.35 18.92
CA PHE A 250 0.50 12.89 19.02
C PHE A 250 -0.35 12.26 17.91
N ARG A 251 0.31 11.49 17.04
CA ARG A 251 -0.32 10.83 15.89
C ARG A 251 0.11 9.37 15.85
N SER A 252 -0.84 8.46 16.09
CA SER A 252 -0.59 7.01 16.13
C SER A 252 0.03 6.46 14.84
N ARG A 253 -0.33 7.04 13.68
CA ARG A 253 0.29 6.73 12.38
C ARG A 253 1.81 6.99 12.37
N ILE A 254 2.24 8.12 12.93
CA ILE A 254 3.66 8.49 13.00
C ILE A 254 4.39 7.64 14.04
N ALA A 255 3.74 7.30 15.17
CA ALA A 255 4.31 6.39 16.16
C ALA A 255 4.58 4.99 15.57
N LEU A 256 3.63 4.46 14.78
CA LEU A 256 3.82 3.20 14.05
C LEU A 256 4.91 3.32 12.99
N ALA A 257 4.94 4.41 12.20
CA ALA A 257 5.98 4.62 11.20
C ALA A 257 7.38 4.66 11.83
N GLY A 258 7.55 5.37 12.96
CA GLY A 258 8.78 5.38 13.74
C GLY A 258 9.16 4.01 14.31
N SER A 259 8.17 3.23 14.78
CA SER A 259 8.42 1.86 15.25
C SER A 259 8.94 0.95 14.14
N VAL A 260 8.34 1.03 12.95
CA VAL A 260 8.75 0.24 11.78
C VAL A 260 10.12 0.69 11.28
N MET A 261 10.39 1.99 11.28
CA MET A 261 11.71 2.56 10.99
C MET A 261 12.75 1.92 11.92
N LEU A 262 12.54 1.94 13.23
CA LEU A 262 13.47 1.34 14.20
C LEU A 262 13.65 -0.16 13.98
N ILE A 263 12.57 -0.90 13.70
CA ILE A 263 12.62 -2.33 13.40
C ILE A 263 13.49 -2.60 12.16
N LEU A 264 13.31 -1.85 11.07
CA LEU A 264 14.12 -2.00 9.86
C LEU A 264 15.58 -1.64 10.09
N GLY A 265 15.84 -0.57 10.85
CA GLY A 265 17.19 -0.17 11.23
C GLY A 265 17.90 -1.25 12.03
N LEU A 266 17.28 -1.75 13.10
CA LEU A 266 17.84 -2.83 13.93
C LEU A 266 18.01 -4.12 13.12
N ALA A 267 17.05 -4.47 12.27
CA ALA A 267 17.15 -5.65 11.43
C ALA A 267 18.28 -5.55 10.40
N GLN A 268 18.58 -4.35 9.88
CA GLN A 268 19.76 -4.12 9.03
C GLN A 268 21.05 -4.16 9.84
N TYR A 269 21.08 -3.56 11.04
CA TYR A 269 22.24 -3.54 11.94
C TYR A 269 22.70 -4.95 12.34
N TYR A 270 21.76 -5.81 12.71
CA TYR A 270 22.03 -7.20 13.10
C TYR A 270 22.05 -8.20 11.92
N ASP A 271 22.04 -7.70 10.67
CA ASP A 271 21.99 -8.52 9.43
C ASP A 271 20.85 -9.57 9.41
N VAL A 272 19.70 -9.23 10.00
CA VAL A 272 18.52 -10.09 10.09
C VAL A 272 17.63 -9.94 8.84
N LEU A 273 17.83 -8.92 8.02
CA LEU A 273 17.02 -8.71 6.80
C LEU A 273 17.06 -9.92 5.84
N ASN A 274 18.21 -10.58 5.76
CA ASN A 274 18.45 -11.77 4.94
C ASN A 274 18.25 -13.09 5.70
N SER A 275 17.72 -13.02 6.93
CA SER A 275 17.61 -14.18 7.81
C SER A 275 16.74 -15.27 7.20
N ARG A 276 17.32 -16.48 7.12
CA ARG A 276 16.63 -17.70 6.68
C ARG A 276 15.61 -18.22 7.70
N ARG A 277 15.54 -17.62 8.90
CA ARG A 277 14.58 -18.00 9.95
C ARG A 277 13.14 -17.62 9.62
N VAL A 278 12.94 -16.72 8.65
CA VAL A 278 11.58 -16.37 8.20
C VAL A 278 10.97 -17.55 7.45
N PRO A 279 9.79 -18.06 7.88
CA PRO A 279 9.14 -19.15 7.19
C PRO A 279 8.86 -18.85 5.72
N GLY A 280 9.07 -19.83 4.84
CA GLY A 280 8.94 -19.64 3.40
C GLY A 280 7.55 -19.21 2.95
N TYR A 281 6.49 -19.68 3.63
CA TYR A 281 5.11 -19.27 3.35
C TYR A 281 4.87 -17.79 3.66
N LEU A 282 5.46 -17.26 4.74
CA LEU A 282 5.30 -15.88 5.15
C LEU A 282 6.04 -14.95 4.19
N ALA A 283 7.24 -15.34 3.76
CA ALA A 283 7.96 -14.62 2.71
C ALA A 283 7.20 -14.65 1.38
N TYR A 284 6.56 -15.78 1.02
CA TYR A 284 5.73 -15.86 -0.19
C TYR A 284 4.49 -14.95 -0.10
N LEU A 285 3.81 -14.95 1.04
CA LEU A 285 2.67 -14.07 1.31
C LEU A 285 3.07 -12.58 1.20
N GLY A 286 4.26 -12.24 1.70
CA GLY A 286 4.84 -10.90 1.56
C GLY A 286 5.12 -10.47 0.12
N ARG A 287 5.53 -11.40 -0.73
CA ARG A 287 5.69 -11.15 -2.17
C ARG A 287 4.36 -10.96 -2.88
N ALA A 288 3.36 -11.75 -2.52
CA ALA A 288 2.00 -11.65 -3.06
C ALA A 288 1.15 -10.55 -2.42
N SER A 289 1.69 -9.80 -1.44
CA SER A 289 0.92 -8.87 -0.60
C SER A 289 0.21 -7.79 -1.39
N TYR A 290 0.77 -7.34 -2.52
CA TYR A 290 0.14 -6.32 -3.35
C TYR A 290 -1.10 -6.86 -4.05
N SER A 291 -0.99 -7.99 -4.74
CA SER A 291 -2.15 -8.66 -5.34
C SER A 291 -3.23 -9.02 -4.33
N ILE A 292 -2.85 -9.50 -3.13
CA ILE A 292 -3.82 -9.80 -2.05
C ILE A 292 -4.52 -8.53 -1.58
N PHE A 293 -3.78 -7.45 -1.34
CA PHE A 293 -4.31 -6.14 -0.96
C PHE A 293 -5.23 -5.53 -2.02
N LEU A 294 -5.10 -5.89 -3.30
CA LEU A 294 -5.98 -5.37 -4.33
C LEU A 294 -7.33 -6.09 -4.37
N VAL A 295 -7.35 -7.41 -4.12
CA VAL A 295 -8.55 -8.23 -4.29
C VAL A 295 -9.28 -8.54 -2.99
N HIS A 296 -8.72 -8.23 -1.82
CA HIS A 296 -9.37 -8.61 -0.56
C HIS A 296 -10.74 -7.98 -0.40
N PHE A 297 -10.89 -6.70 -0.75
CA PHE A 297 -12.16 -6.00 -0.60
C PHE A 297 -13.27 -6.62 -1.46
N PRO A 298 -13.12 -6.81 -2.79
CA PRO A 298 -14.22 -7.38 -3.58
C PRO A 298 -14.55 -8.83 -3.24
N ILE A 299 -13.55 -9.64 -2.86
CA ILE A 299 -13.80 -11.00 -2.37
C ILE A 299 -14.55 -10.98 -1.04
N SER A 300 -14.11 -10.14 -0.10
CA SER A 300 -14.77 -9.96 1.19
C SER A 300 -16.20 -9.46 1.02
N LEU A 301 -16.45 -8.54 0.07
CA LEU A 301 -17.76 -7.97 -0.20
C LEU A 301 -18.78 -9.04 -0.65
N VAL A 302 -18.39 -9.88 -1.61
CA VAL A 302 -19.27 -10.96 -2.13
C VAL A 302 -19.55 -11.99 -1.05
N ILE A 303 -18.54 -12.38 -0.26
CA ILE A 303 -18.72 -13.32 0.85
C ILE A 303 -19.63 -12.71 1.91
N ASN A 304 -19.45 -11.43 2.24
CA ASN A 304 -20.29 -10.72 3.21
C ASN A 304 -21.76 -10.70 2.75
N ALA A 305 -22.00 -10.32 1.50
CA ALA A 305 -23.33 -10.32 0.90
C ALA A 305 -23.97 -11.72 0.87
N ALA A 306 -23.21 -12.74 0.50
CA ALA A 306 -23.70 -14.12 0.46
C ALA A 306 -24.07 -14.65 1.85
N PHE A 307 -23.22 -14.44 2.85
CA PHE A 307 -23.49 -14.87 4.23
C PHE A 307 -24.71 -14.15 4.80
N PHE A 308 -24.78 -12.83 4.61
CA PHE A 308 -25.92 -12.04 5.07
C PHE A 308 -27.24 -12.46 4.41
N ARG A 309 -27.22 -12.75 3.09
CA ARG A 309 -28.43 -13.06 2.35
C ARG A 309 -28.92 -14.49 2.54
N PHE A 310 -28.00 -15.46 2.57
CA PHE A 310 -28.34 -16.88 2.41
C PHE A 310 -28.15 -17.72 3.68
N LEU A 311 -27.39 -17.24 4.68
CA LEU A 311 -27.11 -18.01 5.88
C LEU A 311 -27.84 -17.48 7.12
N PRO A 312 -28.05 -18.32 8.14
CA PRO A 312 -28.64 -17.89 9.40
C PRO A 312 -27.77 -16.84 10.10
N HIS A 313 -28.41 -15.84 10.71
CA HIS A 313 -27.76 -14.73 11.41
C HIS A 313 -27.26 -15.13 12.80
N GLN A 314 -26.49 -16.22 12.85
CA GLN A 314 -25.87 -16.73 14.06
C GLN A 314 -24.41 -16.23 14.14
N PRO A 315 -23.95 -15.72 15.30
CA PRO A 315 -22.61 -15.17 15.43
C PRO A 315 -21.50 -16.12 14.97
N ALA A 316 -21.61 -17.42 15.28
CA ALA A 316 -20.60 -18.42 14.92
C ALA A 316 -20.48 -18.62 13.40
N ILE A 317 -21.59 -18.56 12.67
CA ILE A 317 -21.62 -18.71 11.21
C ILE A 317 -20.96 -17.51 10.55
N HIS A 318 -21.28 -16.30 11.00
CA HIS A 318 -20.69 -15.08 10.46
C HIS A 318 -19.21 -14.95 10.84
N LEU A 319 -18.79 -15.40 12.02
CA LEU A 319 -17.37 -15.50 12.38
C LEU A 319 -16.62 -16.44 11.44
N PHE A 320 -17.20 -17.61 11.12
CA PHE A 320 -16.65 -18.49 10.09
C PHE A 320 -16.59 -17.80 8.73
N GLY A 321 -17.60 -17.03 8.36
CA GLY A 321 -17.62 -16.20 7.15
C GLY A 321 -16.46 -15.20 7.07
N LEU A 322 -16.11 -14.54 8.19
CA LEU A 322 -14.94 -13.67 8.26
C LEU A 322 -13.64 -14.44 8.01
N LEU A 323 -13.46 -15.61 8.62
CA LEU A 323 -12.27 -16.46 8.41
C LEU A 323 -12.19 -16.97 6.97
N LEU A 324 -13.33 -17.38 6.39
CA LEU A 324 -13.44 -17.78 5.00
C LEU A 324 -13.06 -16.63 4.06
N ALA A 325 -13.52 -15.40 4.35
CA ALA A 325 -13.18 -14.22 3.56
C ALA A 325 -11.69 -13.90 3.59
N VAL A 326 -11.01 -14.07 4.72
CA VAL A 326 -9.54 -13.96 4.80
C VAL A 326 -8.88 -15.02 3.93
N GLY A 327 -9.25 -16.29 4.09
CA GLY A 327 -8.67 -17.39 3.31
C GLY A 327 -8.88 -17.24 1.80
N ALA A 328 -10.09 -16.86 1.39
CA ALA A 328 -10.44 -16.63 -0.01
C ALA A 328 -9.70 -15.43 -0.60
N SER A 329 -9.53 -14.34 0.16
CA SER A 329 -8.76 -13.16 -0.25
C SER A 329 -7.29 -13.50 -0.49
N ILE A 330 -6.69 -14.29 0.40
CA ILE A 330 -5.31 -14.78 0.25
C ILE A 330 -5.20 -15.67 -1.01
N GLY A 331 -6.12 -16.63 -1.17
CA GLY A 331 -6.13 -17.52 -2.33
C GLY A 331 -6.27 -16.78 -3.65
N ALA A 332 -7.26 -15.89 -3.77
CA ALA A 332 -7.48 -15.05 -4.95
C ALA A 332 -6.28 -14.15 -5.24
N GLY A 333 -5.69 -13.55 -4.21
CA GLY A 333 -4.51 -12.70 -4.34
C GLY A 333 -3.27 -13.47 -4.81
N ILE A 334 -3.06 -14.69 -4.32
CA ILE A 334 -1.99 -15.58 -4.80
C ILE A 334 -2.19 -15.96 -6.27
N LEU A 335 -3.43 -16.24 -6.69
CA LEU A 335 -3.74 -16.50 -8.10
C LEU A 335 -3.41 -15.28 -8.98
N LEU A 336 -3.89 -14.09 -8.58
CA LEU A 336 -3.60 -12.84 -9.27
C LEU A 336 -2.09 -12.56 -9.34
N PHE A 337 -1.37 -12.79 -8.23
CA PHE A 337 0.08 -12.65 -8.15
C PHE A 337 0.79 -13.53 -9.18
N ASN A 338 0.45 -14.82 -9.23
CA ASN A 338 1.10 -15.76 -10.14
C ASN A 338 0.74 -15.53 -11.62
N TRP A 339 -0.42 -14.93 -11.90
CA TRP A 339 -0.90 -14.69 -13.27
C TRP A 339 -0.43 -13.35 -13.84
N LEU A 340 -0.44 -12.28 -13.05
CA LEU A 340 -0.14 -10.92 -13.53
C LEU A 340 1.11 -10.33 -12.89
N GLU A 341 1.22 -10.34 -11.56
CA GLU A 341 2.28 -9.59 -10.86
C GLU A 341 3.67 -10.22 -10.99
N ALA A 342 3.76 -11.55 -10.94
CA ALA A 342 5.01 -12.30 -11.00
C ALA A 342 5.55 -12.47 -12.44
N ARG A 343 4.78 -12.06 -13.45
CA ARG A 343 5.12 -12.21 -14.87
C ARG A 343 5.54 -10.87 -15.46
N PRO A 344 6.42 -10.85 -16.48
CA PRO A 344 6.73 -9.63 -17.20
C PRO A 344 5.46 -9.10 -17.88
N VAL A 345 5.23 -7.80 -17.75
CA VAL A 345 4.08 -7.16 -18.40
C VAL A 345 4.33 -7.12 -19.91
N THR A 346 3.35 -7.62 -20.68
CA THR A 346 3.42 -7.64 -22.14
C THR A 346 2.73 -6.41 -22.74
N TYR A 347 3.16 -5.99 -23.94
CA TYR A 347 2.53 -4.87 -24.64
C TYR A 347 1.01 -5.06 -24.82
N ARG A 348 0.56 -6.29 -25.07
CA ARG A 348 -0.88 -6.62 -25.19
C ARG A 348 -1.64 -6.30 -23.89
N MET A 349 -1.06 -6.58 -22.72
CA MET A 349 -1.70 -6.29 -21.43
C MET A 349 -1.90 -4.79 -21.20
N HIS A 350 -0.99 -3.94 -21.69
CA HIS A 350 -1.12 -2.48 -21.57
C HIS A 350 -2.33 -1.91 -22.31
N ILE A 351 -2.81 -2.60 -23.35
CA ILE A 351 -3.98 -2.17 -24.13
C ILE A 351 -5.23 -2.90 -23.65
N LEU A 352 -5.16 -4.22 -23.48
CA LEU A 352 -6.33 -5.04 -23.17
C LEU A 352 -6.90 -4.76 -21.78
N LEU A 353 -6.07 -4.47 -20.77
CA LEU A 353 -6.56 -4.24 -19.41
C LEU A 353 -7.30 -2.91 -19.27
N PRO A 354 -6.77 -1.75 -19.72
CA PRO A 354 -7.54 -0.50 -19.68
C PRO A 354 -8.82 -0.57 -20.50
N THR A 355 -8.76 -1.12 -21.73
CA THR A 355 -9.95 -1.25 -22.57
C THR A 355 -10.97 -2.21 -21.95
N GLY A 356 -10.53 -3.36 -21.44
CA GLY A 356 -11.40 -4.31 -20.76
C GLY A 356 -12.06 -3.71 -19.51
N PHE A 357 -11.29 -2.98 -18.70
CA PHE A 357 -11.79 -2.27 -17.53
C PHE A 357 -12.85 -1.23 -17.88
N ILE A 358 -12.61 -0.39 -18.90
CA ILE A 358 -13.57 0.62 -19.36
C ILE A 358 -14.84 -0.06 -19.89
N THR A 359 -14.70 -1.00 -20.83
CA THR A 359 -15.85 -1.68 -21.46
C THR A 359 -16.69 -2.42 -20.41
N PHE A 360 -16.06 -3.14 -19.49
CA PHE A 360 -16.77 -3.85 -18.43
C PHE A 360 -17.45 -2.89 -17.45
N GLY A 361 -16.76 -1.81 -17.04
CA GLY A 361 -17.33 -0.78 -16.18
C GLY A 361 -18.57 -0.13 -16.78
N LEU A 362 -18.51 0.26 -18.06
CA LEU A 362 -19.65 0.84 -18.78
C LEU A 362 -20.79 -0.16 -18.97
N LEU A 363 -20.49 -1.44 -19.24
CA LEU A 363 -21.51 -2.48 -19.35
C LEU A 363 -22.27 -2.67 -18.04
N VAL A 364 -21.57 -2.71 -16.89
CA VAL A 364 -22.20 -2.78 -15.57
C VAL A 364 -23.01 -1.53 -15.26
N ALA A 365 -22.54 -0.35 -15.68
CA ALA A 365 -23.29 0.90 -15.50
C ALA A 365 -24.61 0.91 -16.30
N LEU A 366 -24.59 0.41 -17.54
CA LEU A 366 -25.78 0.28 -18.38
C LEU A 366 -26.80 -0.69 -17.75
N LEU A 367 -26.34 -1.84 -17.25
CA LEU A 367 -27.20 -2.84 -16.62
C LEU A 367 -27.75 -2.43 -15.25
N GLY A 368 -27.05 -1.54 -14.54
CA GLY A 368 -27.48 -1.05 -13.23
C GLY A 368 -28.46 0.14 -13.28
N ASN A 369 -28.57 0.78 -14.44
CA ASN A 369 -29.50 1.90 -14.69
C ASN A 369 -30.80 1.44 -15.37
N SER A 370 -30.89 0.17 -15.77
CA SER A 370 -32.10 -0.51 -16.26
C SER A 370 -32.79 -1.26 -15.14
#